data_AF-A0A3G8C8V3-F1
#
_entry.id   AF-A0A3G8C8V3-F1
#
_cell.length_a   1.000
_cell.length_b   1.000
_cell.length_c   1.000
_cell.angle_alpha   90.00
_cell.angle_beta   90.00
_cell.angle_gamma   90.00
#
_symmetry.space_group_name_H-M   'P 1'
#
loop_
_entity.id
_entity.type
_entity.pdbx_description
1 polymer ?
#
loop_
_entity_poly.entity_id
_entity_poly.type
_entity_poly.pdbx_seq_one_letter_code
_entity_poly.pdbx_strand_id
1 'polypeptide(L)'
;MQINSRHLPWLSEMGIDEGRLLNDPCLSIAVGASILKEFIGRFGYSWEAVGAYNAGGSASRATSRQRYAKRVQERYHMMRSDLNLDG
;
A
#
# COMPACT_ATOMS: atom_id res chain seq x y z
N MET A 1 -6.98 -3.69 0.66
CA MET A 1 -6.04 -2.61 0.30
C MET A 1 -5.60 -2.61 -1.19
N GLN A 2 -6.52 -2.79 -2.18
CA GLN A 2 -6.20 -2.85 -3.63
C GLN A 2 -4.89 -3.59 -3.96
N ILE A 3 -4.76 -4.82 -3.49
CA ILE A 3 -3.53 -5.62 -3.62
C ILE A 3 -3.34 -5.98 -5.11
N ASN A 4 -2.15 -5.75 -5.64
CA ASN A 4 -1.86 -6.03 -7.04
C ASN A 4 -1.82 -7.55 -7.30
N SER A 5 -2.42 -7.99 -8.41
CA SER A 5 -2.51 -9.42 -8.77
C SER A 5 -1.16 -10.13 -8.91
N ARG A 6 -0.06 -9.38 -9.09
CA ARG A 6 1.32 -9.92 -9.04
C ARG A 6 1.66 -10.65 -7.74
N HIS A 7 0.94 -10.37 -6.66
CA HIS A 7 1.14 -11.03 -5.37
C HIS A 7 0.33 -12.31 -5.23
N LEU A 8 -0.67 -12.54 -6.09
CA LEU A 8 -1.55 -13.71 -6.01
C LEU A 8 -0.81 -15.05 -6.12
N PRO A 9 0.25 -15.23 -6.94
CA PRO A 9 0.92 -16.53 -7.02
C PRO A 9 1.41 -17.06 -5.67
N TRP A 10 2.14 -16.25 -4.89
CA TRP A 10 2.64 -16.66 -3.57
C TRP A 10 1.57 -16.58 -2.47
N LEU A 11 0.58 -15.70 -2.61
CA LEU A 11 -0.57 -15.66 -1.69
C LEU A 11 -1.43 -16.93 -1.79
N SER A 12 -1.62 -17.44 -3.01
CA SER A 12 -2.33 -18.69 -3.26
C SER A 12 -1.66 -19.90 -2.61
N GLU A 13 -0.34 -19.91 -2.50
CA GLU A 13 0.41 -20.95 -1.76
C GLU A 13 0.03 -20.98 -0.26
N MET A 14 -0.45 -19.86 0.28
CA MET A 14 -0.98 -19.74 1.64
C MET A 14 -2.51 -19.84 1.70
N GLY A 15 -3.17 -20.23 0.61
CA GLY A 15 -4.62 -20.32 0.50
C GLY A 15 -5.33 -18.96 0.45
N ILE A 16 -4.63 -17.88 0.09
CA ILE A 16 -5.21 -16.54 -0.05
C ILE A 16 -5.37 -16.23 -1.54
N ASP A 17 -6.60 -16.28 -2.02
CA ASP A 17 -6.95 -15.88 -3.39
C ASP A 17 -7.53 -14.45 -3.46
N GLU A 18 -7.77 -13.97 -4.68
CA GLU A 18 -8.34 -12.63 -4.91
C GLU A 18 -9.71 -12.47 -4.26
N GLY A 19 -10.55 -13.51 -4.29
CA GLY A 19 -11.88 -13.49 -3.69
C GLY A 19 -11.83 -13.26 -2.18
N ARG A 20 -10.91 -13.93 -1.48
CA ARG A 20 -10.67 -13.71 -0.05
C ARG A 20 -10.19 -12.29 0.23
N LEU A 21 -9.28 -11.75 -0.58
CA LEU A 21 -8.79 -10.38 -0.41
C LEU A 21 -9.88 -9.31 -0.64
N LEU A 22 -10.88 -9.60 -1.48
CA LEU A 22 -12.01 -8.72 -1.77
C LEU A 22 -13.10 -8.81 -0.69
N ASN A 23 -13.34 -10.01 -0.16
CA ASN A 23 -14.47 -10.28 0.74
C ASN A 23 -14.10 -10.25 2.23
N ASP A 24 -12.82 -10.33 2.59
CA ASP A 24 -12.32 -10.23 3.97
C ASP A 24 -11.49 -8.94 4.15
N PRO A 25 -12.09 -7.86 4.70
CA PRO A 25 -11.40 -6.60 4.92
C PRO A 25 -10.19 -6.72 5.85
N CYS A 26 -10.28 -7.55 6.89
CA CYS A 26 -9.19 -7.72 7.86
C CYS A 26 -7.99 -8.41 7.21
N LEU A 27 -8.23 -9.46 6.42
CA LEU A 27 -7.19 -10.11 5.62
C LEU A 27 -6.59 -9.15 4.60
N SER A 28 -7.44 -8.37 3.92
CA SER A 28 -7.01 -7.36 2.95
C SER A 28 -6.09 -6.29 3.56
N ILE A 29 -6.33 -5.93 4.83
CA ILE A 29 -5.48 -5.00 5.60
C ILE A 29 -4.18 -5.68 6.02
N ALA A 30 -4.25 -6.89 6.59
CA ALA A 30 -3.08 -7.62 7.06
C ALA A 30 -2.08 -7.91 5.92
N VAL A 31 -2.57 -8.40 4.78
CA VAL A 31 -1.76 -8.68 3.59
C VAL A 31 -1.22 -7.39 2.97
N GLY A 32 -2.04 -6.34 2.87
CA GLY A 32 -1.57 -5.05 2.36
C GLY A 32 -0.46 -4.45 3.24
N ALA A 33 -0.58 -4.57 4.56
CA ALA A 33 0.43 -4.13 5.50
C ALA A 33 1.74 -4.94 5.41
N SER A 34 1.66 -6.27 5.23
CA SER A 34 2.85 -7.10 5.06
C SER A 34 3.61 -6.75 3.77
N ILE A 35 2.90 -6.54 2.66
CA ILE A 35 3.50 -6.10 1.38
C ILE A 35 4.10 -4.70 1.53
N LEU A 36 3.42 -3.76 2.20
CA LEU A 36 3.97 -2.41 2.46
C LEU A 36 5.26 -2.49 3.28
N LYS A 37 5.35 -3.38 4.27
CA LYS A 37 6.55 -3.59 5.08
C LYS A 37 7.76 -3.97 4.22
N GLU A 38 7.58 -4.76 3.16
CA GLU A 38 8.67 -5.08 2.22
C GLU A 38 9.19 -3.83 1.50
N PHE A 39 8.29 -2.94 1.08
CA PHE A 39 8.68 -1.67 0.45
C PHE A 39 9.33 -0.71 1.44
N ILE A 40 8.87 -0.67 2.69
CA ILE A 40 9.55 0.08 3.76
C ILE A 40 10.96 -0.45 3.98
N GLY A 41 11.16 -1.77 3.96
CA GLY A 41 12.50 -2.36 4.06
C GLY A 41 13.46 -1.94 2.95
N ARG A 42 12.95 -1.59 1.77
CA ARG A 42 13.75 -1.17 0.60
C ARG A 42 13.95 0.35 0.49
N PHE A 43 12.91 1.13 0.82
CA PHE A 43 12.86 2.58 0.59
C PHE A 43 12.82 3.38 1.91
N GLY A 44 12.96 2.71 3.05
CA GLY A 44 12.81 3.30 4.39
C GLY A 44 11.37 3.65 4.73
N TYR A 45 11.17 4.18 5.95
CA TYR A 45 9.90 4.76 6.37
C TYR A 45 9.67 6.09 5.63
N SER A 46 9.19 6.01 4.39
CA SER A 46 9.12 7.16 3.49
C SER A 46 7.86 7.14 2.62
N TRP A 47 7.51 8.31 2.08
CA TRP A 47 6.50 8.43 1.04
C TRP A 47 6.86 7.66 -0.24
N GLU A 48 8.15 7.43 -0.49
CA GLU A 48 8.57 6.58 -1.61
C GLU A 48 8.17 5.12 -1.41
N ALA A 49 8.24 4.58 -0.19
CA ALA A 49 7.71 3.24 0.10
C ALA A 49 6.21 3.13 -0.17
N VAL A 50 5.43 4.16 0.20
CA VAL A 50 4.00 4.25 -0.10
C VAL A 50 3.74 4.30 -1.61
N GLY A 51 4.52 5.08 -2.35
CA GLY A 51 4.46 5.10 -3.81
C GLY A 51 4.84 3.75 -4.44
N ALA A 52 5.85 3.08 -3.88
CA ALA A 52 6.34 1.78 -4.35
C ALA A 52 5.33 0.65 -4.14
N TYR A 53 4.54 0.71 -3.06
CA TYR A 53 3.42 -0.21 -2.87
C TYR A 53 2.45 -0.19 -4.07
N ASN A 54 2.15 1.00 -4.62
CA ASN A 54 1.24 1.14 -5.75
C ASN A 54 1.89 0.87 -7.11
N ALA A 55 3.09 1.41 -7.36
CA ALA A 55 3.70 1.42 -8.70
C ALA A 55 4.88 0.44 -8.87
N GLY A 56 5.28 -0.24 -7.80
CA GLY A 56 6.46 -1.10 -7.76
C GLY A 56 7.79 -0.36 -7.60
N GLY A 57 8.84 -1.12 -7.29
CA GLY A 57 10.18 -0.60 -6.98
C GLY A 57 11.12 -0.33 -8.17
N SER A 58 10.68 -0.59 -9.42
CA SER A 58 11.54 -0.36 -10.59
C SER A 58 11.91 1.12 -10.75
N ALA A 59 13.15 1.43 -11.17
CA ALA A 59 13.59 2.80 -11.41
C ALA A 59 12.71 3.54 -12.44
N SER A 60 12.22 2.84 -13.47
CA SER A 60 11.33 3.43 -14.50
C SER A 60 9.96 3.88 -13.96
N ARG A 61 9.62 3.52 -12.71
CA ARG A 61 8.35 3.86 -12.07
C ARG A 61 8.46 5.02 -11.09
N ALA A 62 9.63 5.67 -10.96
CA ALA A 62 9.85 6.76 -10.00
C ALA A 62 8.77 7.86 -10.08
N THR A 63 8.45 8.36 -11.26
CA THR A 63 7.40 9.37 -11.46
C THR A 63 6.01 8.88 -11.02
N SER A 64 5.68 7.61 -11.29
CA SER A 64 4.42 7.02 -10.85
C SER A 64 4.36 6.89 -9.33
N ARG A 65 5.46 6.48 -8.68
CA ARG A 65 5.57 6.43 -7.21
C ARG A 65 5.34 7.79 -6.60
N GLN A 66 6.04 8.82 -7.08
CA GLN A 66 5.91 10.19 -6.59
C GLN A 66 4.49 10.72 -6.74
N ARG A 67 3.85 10.49 -7.90
CA ARG A 67 2.47 10.92 -8.15
C ARG A 67 1.49 10.25 -7.18
N TYR A 68 1.60 8.94 -6.97
CA TYR A 68 0.73 8.23 -6.03
C TYR A 68 0.96 8.68 -4.59
N ALA A 69 2.22 8.75 -4.17
CA ALA A 69 2.62 9.15 -2.83
C ALA A 69 2.10 10.56 -2.48
N LYS A 70 2.18 11.52 -3.42
CA LYS A 70 1.63 12.86 -3.24
C LYS A 70 0.13 12.84 -2.92
N ARG A 71 -0.66 12.07 -3.66
CA ARG A 71 -2.11 11.95 -3.41
C ARG A 71 -2.42 11.37 -2.03
N VAL A 72 -1.66 10.36 -1.61
CA VAL A 72 -1.84 9.76 -0.27
C VAL A 72 -1.43 10.75 0.82
N GLN A 73 -0.32 11.46 0.64
CA GLN A 73 0.16 12.46 1.58
C GLN A 73 -0.84 13.61 1.77
N GLU A 74 -1.41 14.13 0.67
CA GLU A 74 -2.46 15.15 0.72
C GLU A 74 -3.68 14.65 1.52
N ARG A 75 -4.15 13.43 1.23
CA ARG A 75 -5.29 12.85 1.95
C ARG A 75 -4.99 12.59 3.42
N TYR A 76 -3.80 12.11 3.74
CA TYR A 76 -3.35 11.90 5.11
C TYR A 76 -3.34 13.22 5.91
N HIS A 77 -2.80 14.29 5.32
CA HIS A 77 -2.75 15.59 5.99
C HIS A 77 -4.15 16.17 6.23
N MET A 78 -5.09 16.01 5.30
CA MET A 78 -6.51 16.39 5.49
C MET A 78 -7.15 15.60 6.64
N MET A 79 -7.04 14.26 6.64
CA MET A 79 -7.63 13.46 7.72
C MET A 79 -7.02 13.78 9.09
N ARG A 80 -5.71 14.04 9.12
CA ARG A 80 -5.02 14.42 10.37
C ARG A 80 -5.44 15.81 10.86
N SER A 81 -5.74 16.76 9.96
CA SER A 81 -6.28 18.05 10.39
C SER A 81 -7.69 17.89 10.97
N ASP A 82 -8.54 17.09 10.34
CA ASP A 82 -9.91 16.84 10.81
C ASP A 82 -9.91 16.20 12.21
N LEU A 83 -9.06 15.18 12.43
CA LEU A 83 -8.89 14.54 13.75
C LEU A 83 -8.37 15.50 14.83
N ASN A 84 -7.65 16.57 14.46
CA ASN A 84 -7.17 17.58 15.40
C ASN A 84 -8.22 18.67 15.70
N LEU A 85 -9.34 18.69 14.98
CA LEU A 85 -10.47 19.62 15.23
C LEU A 85 -11.55 19.00 16.14
N ASP A 86 -11.51 17.68 16.33
CA ASP A 86 -12.44 16.94 17.20
C ASP A 86 -11.90 16.73 18.64
N GLY A 87 -10.78 17.39 18.99
CA GLY A 87 -10.06 17.25 20.26
C GLY A 87 -10.09 18.50 21.14
#